data_AF-A0A7J9VFY4-F1
#
_entry.id   AF-A0A7J9VFY4-F1
#
_cell.length_a   1.000
_cell.length_b   1.000
_cell.length_c   1.000
_cell.angle_alpha   90.00
_cell.angle_beta   90.00
_cell.angle_gamma   90.00
#
_symmetry.space_group_name_H-M   'P 1'
#
loop_
_entity.id
_entity.type
_entity.pdbx_description
1 polymer ?
#
loop_
_entity_poly.entity_id
_entity_poly.type
_entity_poly.pdbx_seq_one_letter_code
_entity_poly.pdbx_strand_id
1 'polypeptide(L)'
;MRPRALAGAGATALGAVTAVAALVIGTAAGAASPSTAIEYVPSSAYGIAAEGPVPIDPTPHVESTDGSRQENSALTVPENPLVSLEVAKVVADESSASAELLNLALAPGAELPDQLSALNEPLQQLMSGLQPACEAENPAKPVTDALGEVLPSEIVEQLDPQQLCASITTAETPALVSIELVKVACDEKSGSVEIANVALLGQQVAIPPLENETPILPENPLVTITANKQTSNKDGSFTVVGLEIDLGGGTEVITLGSATCGFAETTTLPPPPPPPTPVTTGLPVTG
;
A
#
# COMPACT_ATOMS: atom_id res chain seq x y z
N MET A 1 -53.62 43.88 10.93
CA MET A 1 -53.59 42.94 12.07
C MET A 1 -52.18 42.88 12.62
N ARG A 2 -52.04 42.76 13.95
CA ARG A 2 -50.81 42.82 14.75
C ARG A 2 -49.97 41.52 14.68
N PRO A 3 -48.69 41.53 15.13
CA PRO A 3 -47.73 40.43 15.04
C PRO A 3 -47.78 39.49 16.26
N ARG A 4 -47.03 38.36 16.20
CA ARG A 4 -46.38 37.73 17.36
C ARG A 4 -45.28 36.74 16.93
N ALA A 5 -44.16 36.81 17.65
CA ALA A 5 -42.99 35.93 17.61
C ALA A 5 -43.03 34.87 18.73
N LEU A 6 -42.11 33.87 18.67
CA LEU A 6 -41.53 32.95 19.69
C LEU A 6 -41.26 31.57 19.02
N ALA A 7 -40.33 30.67 19.37
CA ALA A 7 -38.99 30.58 19.99
C ALA A 7 -38.72 29.05 20.23
N GLY A 8 -37.44 28.59 20.26
CA GLY A 8 -36.96 27.29 20.82
C GLY A 8 -36.39 26.28 19.80
N ALA A 9 -35.09 25.90 19.80
CA ALA A 9 -34.29 24.97 20.66
C ALA A 9 -34.68 23.47 20.47
N GLY A 10 -33.84 22.42 20.36
CA GLY A 10 -32.40 22.11 20.42
C GLY A 10 -32.19 20.63 19.94
N ALA A 11 -31.01 20.21 19.44
CA ALA A 11 -29.90 19.47 20.10
C ALA A 11 -29.91 17.91 20.00
N THR A 12 -28.89 17.39 19.28
CA THR A 12 -27.98 16.23 19.50
C THR A 12 -28.49 14.83 19.90
N ALA A 13 -28.05 13.82 19.15
CA ALA A 13 -27.99 12.41 19.56
C ALA A 13 -26.71 11.74 19.01
N LEU A 14 -25.80 11.31 19.89
CA LEU A 14 -24.79 10.27 19.62
C LEU A 14 -24.56 9.47 20.89
N GLY A 15 -24.69 8.14 20.75
CA GLY A 15 -24.73 7.17 21.84
C GLY A 15 -23.36 6.77 22.38
N ALA A 16 -23.35 6.38 23.64
CA ALA A 16 -22.19 5.90 24.37
C ALA A 16 -22.06 4.37 24.26
N VAL A 17 -20.82 3.89 24.09
CA VAL A 17 -20.44 2.50 24.40
C VAL A 17 -19.57 2.53 25.65
N THR A 18 -19.93 1.71 26.63
CA THR A 18 -19.40 1.68 27.99
C THR A 18 -18.24 0.69 28.09
N ALA A 19 -17.06 1.15 28.53
CA ALA A 19 -15.98 0.28 29.01
C ALA A 19 -16.04 0.19 30.54
N VAL A 20 -16.30 -1.01 31.06
CA VAL A 20 -16.35 -1.30 32.50
C VAL A 20 -14.93 -1.66 32.95
N ALA A 21 -14.24 -0.72 33.62
CA ALA A 21 -13.02 -1.02 34.36
C ALA A 21 -13.38 -1.32 35.82
N ALA A 22 -13.20 -2.57 36.25
CA ALA A 22 -13.34 -2.97 37.64
C ALA A 22 -12.10 -2.50 38.43
N LEU A 23 -12.27 -1.49 39.28
CA LEU A 23 -11.21 -0.95 40.14
C LEU A 23 -11.26 -1.66 41.51
N VAL A 24 -10.21 -2.44 41.82
CA VAL A 24 -9.98 -3.00 43.16
C VAL A 24 -9.44 -1.88 44.07
N ILE A 25 -10.23 -1.47 45.07
CA ILE A 25 -9.88 -0.42 46.02
C ILE A 25 -9.07 -1.02 47.17
N GLY A 26 -7.76 -0.76 47.19
CA GLY A 26 -6.90 -0.90 48.37
C GLY A 26 -6.65 0.49 48.97
N THR A 27 -7.07 0.73 50.21
CA THR A 27 -6.89 2.01 50.89
C THR A 27 -5.46 2.17 51.38
N ALA A 28 -4.66 2.93 50.64
CA ALA A 28 -3.45 3.57 51.16
C ALA A 28 -3.46 5.04 50.72
N ALA A 29 -3.51 5.96 51.68
CA ALA A 29 -3.36 7.39 51.45
C ALA A 29 -1.92 7.70 51.02
N GLY A 30 -1.65 7.65 49.72
CA GLY A 30 -0.42 8.10 49.09
C GLY A 30 -0.78 8.98 47.90
N ALA A 31 0.02 10.03 47.65
CA ALA A 31 -0.16 10.90 46.49
C ALA A 31 -0.27 10.06 45.21
N ALA A 32 -1.40 10.15 44.52
CA ALA A 32 -1.61 9.44 43.27
C ALA A 32 -0.65 10.02 42.22
N SER A 33 0.36 9.25 41.82
CA SER A 33 1.16 9.54 40.64
C SER A 33 0.25 9.60 39.41
N PRO A 34 0.51 10.48 38.43
CA PRO A 34 -0.27 10.50 37.19
C PRO A 34 -0.19 9.14 36.51
N SER A 35 -1.34 8.58 36.16
CA SER A 35 -1.42 7.37 35.35
C SER A 35 -1.15 7.70 33.89
N THR A 36 -0.31 6.93 33.23
CA THR A 36 -0.03 7.04 31.79
C THR A 36 -1.00 6.15 31.02
N ALA A 37 -1.67 6.69 30.01
CA ALA A 37 -2.37 5.90 29.00
C ALA A 37 -1.46 5.82 27.76
N ILE A 38 -1.48 4.67 27.09
CA ILE A 38 -0.80 4.48 25.81
C ILE A 38 -1.89 4.32 24.75
N GLU A 39 -1.86 5.20 23.75
CA GLU A 39 -2.68 5.11 22.56
C GLU A 39 -1.81 4.63 21.40
N TYR A 40 -2.23 3.58 20.72
CA TYR A 40 -1.48 2.99 19.60
C TYR A 40 -2.13 3.42 18.28
N VAL A 41 -1.32 4.03 17.41
CA VAL A 41 -1.63 4.08 15.98
C VAL A 41 -1.12 2.77 15.37
N PRO A 42 -1.98 1.94 14.75
CA PRO A 42 -1.58 0.62 14.28
C PRO A 42 -0.49 0.64 13.21
N SER A 43 0.41 -0.33 13.26
CA SER A 43 1.28 -0.67 12.12
C SER A 43 0.61 -1.76 11.29
N SER A 44 0.75 -1.72 9.96
CA SER A 44 0.17 -2.72 9.06
C SER A 44 1.07 -2.99 7.86
N ALA A 45 0.93 -4.18 7.28
CA ALA A 45 1.62 -4.52 6.04
C ALA A 45 0.79 -5.45 5.18
N TYR A 46 0.88 -5.29 3.85
CA TYR A 46 0.34 -6.26 2.91
C TYR A 46 1.27 -6.52 1.72
N GLY A 47 1.11 -7.71 1.13
CA GLY A 47 1.92 -8.16 0.00
C GLY A 47 1.44 -7.61 -1.34
N ILE A 48 0.18 -7.86 -1.70
CA ILE A 48 -0.44 -7.36 -2.93
C ILE A 48 -1.84 -6.83 -2.63
N ALA A 49 -2.23 -5.77 -3.32
CA ALA A 49 -3.60 -5.30 -3.42
C ALA A 49 -3.83 -4.76 -4.83
N ALA A 50 -5.08 -4.74 -5.30
CA ALA A 50 -5.42 -4.11 -6.56
C ALA A 50 -6.81 -3.47 -6.48
N GLU A 51 -6.91 -2.28 -7.08
CA GLU A 51 -8.13 -1.51 -7.18
C GLU A 51 -8.49 -1.31 -8.65
N GLY A 52 -9.73 -1.63 -9.02
CA GLY A 52 -10.20 -1.49 -10.40
C GLY A 52 -11.18 -2.60 -10.80
N PRO A 53 -11.32 -2.86 -12.11
CA PRO A 53 -12.14 -3.93 -12.64
C PRO A 53 -11.74 -5.35 -12.21
N VAL A 54 -10.49 -5.56 -11.78
CA VAL A 54 -9.96 -6.86 -11.33
C VAL A 54 -9.38 -6.75 -9.91
N PRO A 55 -10.22 -6.45 -8.90
CA PRO A 55 -9.74 -6.11 -7.57
C PRO A 55 -9.07 -7.30 -6.88
N ILE A 56 -8.05 -7.00 -6.08
CA ILE A 56 -7.37 -7.95 -5.20
C ILE A 56 -7.39 -7.36 -3.79
N ASP A 57 -8.05 -8.07 -2.86
CA ASP A 57 -8.01 -7.70 -1.45
C ASP A 57 -6.57 -7.82 -0.92
N PRO A 58 -6.13 -6.92 -0.02
CA PRO A 58 -4.79 -6.94 0.57
C PRO A 58 -4.38 -8.34 1.10
N THR A 59 -3.42 -8.98 0.43
CA THR A 59 -3.05 -10.38 0.71
C THR A 59 -1.55 -10.63 0.51
N PRO A 60 -0.89 -11.39 1.41
CA PRO A 60 -1.27 -11.54 2.82
C PRO A 60 -1.29 -10.15 3.49
N HIS A 61 -2.06 -10.01 4.56
CA HIS A 61 -2.16 -8.78 5.34
C HIS A 61 -1.99 -9.06 6.84
N VAL A 62 -1.37 -8.12 7.55
CA VAL A 62 -1.24 -8.09 9.01
C VAL A 62 -1.42 -6.68 9.54
N GLU A 63 -1.90 -6.58 10.78
CA GLU A 63 -2.06 -5.33 11.50
C GLU A 63 -1.73 -5.55 12.98
N SER A 64 -0.86 -4.72 13.54
CA SER A 64 -0.54 -4.67 14.97
C SER A 64 -1.25 -3.48 15.60
N THR A 65 -2.25 -3.75 16.44
CA THR A 65 -3.08 -2.72 17.11
C THR A 65 -2.68 -2.46 18.55
N ASP A 66 -1.85 -3.34 19.14
CA ASP A 66 -1.39 -3.30 20.53
C ASP A 66 0.14 -3.22 20.64
N GLY A 67 0.82 -3.05 19.50
CA GLY A 67 2.27 -3.05 19.37
C GLY A 67 2.91 -4.43 19.42
N SER A 68 2.14 -5.52 19.49
CA SER A 68 2.70 -6.86 19.38
C SER A 68 3.07 -7.22 17.95
N ARG A 69 4.17 -7.96 17.77
CA ARG A 69 4.60 -8.41 16.45
C ARG A 69 3.61 -9.39 15.84
N GLN A 70 3.09 -9.04 14.67
CA GLN A 70 2.23 -9.86 13.82
C GLN A 70 2.96 -10.22 12.53
N GLU A 71 2.79 -11.45 12.06
CA GLU A 71 3.39 -11.92 10.81
C GLU A 71 2.45 -12.84 10.03
N ASN A 72 2.50 -12.76 8.72
CA ASN A 72 1.73 -13.63 7.82
C ASN A 72 2.54 -13.87 6.54
N SER A 73 2.28 -14.99 5.87
CA SER A 73 2.95 -15.33 4.62
C SER A 73 2.03 -16.11 3.69
N ALA A 74 2.12 -15.86 2.40
CA ALA A 74 1.50 -16.65 1.35
C ALA A 74 2.60 -17.24 0.45
N LEU A 75 2.50 -18.54 0.16
CA LEU A 75 3.37 -19.26 -0.79
C LEU A 75 2.72 -19.43 -2.17
N THR A 76 1.50 -18.92 -2.31
CA THR A 76 0.82 -18.73 -3.58
C THR A 76 -0.28 -17.70 -3.32
N VAL A 77 -0.17 -16.54 -3.96
CA VAL A 77 -1.23 -15.53 -3.93
C VAL A 77 -2.43 -16.05 -4.75
N PRO A 78 -3.68 -15.66 -4.41
CA PRO A 78 -4.84 -16.06 -5.20
C PRO A 78 -4.60 -15.89 -6.71
N GLU A 79 -5.02 -16.89 -7.50
CA GLU A 79 -4.84 -16.86 -8.95
C GLU A 79 -5.44 -15.57 -9.52
N ASN A 80 -4.58 -14.72 -10.08
CA ASN A 80 -4.98 -13.49 -10.73
C ASN A 80 -4.41 -13.46 -12.15
N PRO A 81 -5.21 -13.11 -13.17
CA PRO A 81 -4.76 -13.10 -14.56
C PRO A 81 -3.71 -12.01 -14.86
N LEU A 82 -3.61 -10.98 -14.02
CA LEU A 82 -2.69 -9.85 -14.19
C LEU A 82 -1.41 -9.99 -13.38
N VAL A 83 -1.44 -10.71 -12.26
CA VAL A 83 -0.29 -10.79 -11.37
C VAL A 83 -0.11 -12.21 -10.89
N SER A 84 1.10 -12.72 -11.08
CA SER A 84 1.60 -13.90 -10.38
C SER A 84 2.59 -13.45 -9.33
N LEU A 85 2.42 -13.93 -8.10
CA LEU A 85 3.31 -13.68 -6.98
C LEU A 85 3.45 -15.00 -6.21
N GLU A 86 4.68 -15.52 -6.17
CA GLU A 86 4.94 -16.83 -5.58
C GLU A 86 5.02 -16.72 -4.06
N VAL A 87 5.86 -15.84 -3.54
CA VAL A 87 6.04 -15.71 -2.09
C VAL A 87 5.80 -14.29 -1.65
N ALA A 88 5.00 -14.12 -0.62
CA ALA A 88 4.82 -12.86 0.08
C ALA A 88 4.94 -13.11 1.58
N LYS A 89 5.78 -12.33 2.25
CA LYS A 89 5.90 -12.31 3.71
C LYS A 89 5.68 -10.89 4.20
N VAL A 90 4.83 -10.74 5.21
CA VAL A 90 4.50 -9.43 5.79
C VAL A 90 4.65 -9.48 7.30
N VAL A 91 5.13 -8.39 7.88
CA VAL A 91 5.34 -8.23 9.33
C VAL A 91 4.90 -6.83 9.73
N ALA A 92 4.22 -6.72 10.86
CA ALA A 92 3.92 -5.46 11.54
C ALA A 92 4.27 -5.57 13.03
N ASP A 93 4.90 -4.55 13.59
CA ASP A 93 5.34 -4.45 14.99
C ASP A 93 4.90 -3.10 15.58
N GLU A 94 5.38 -2.73 16.78
CA GLU A 94 5.02 -1.49 17.47
C GLU A 94 5.18 -0.22 16.62
N SER A 95 6.33 -0.07 15.96
CA SER A 95 6.67 1.13 15.16
C SER A 95 7.27 0.80 13.80
N SER A 96 7.25 -0.48 13.41
CA SER A 96 7.86 -0.94 12.16
C SER A 96 6.91 -1.86 11.39
N ALA A 97 7.04 -1.85 10.07
CA ALA A 97 6.32 -2.75 9.19
C ALA A 97 7.18 -3.11 7.98
N SER A 98 6.95 -4.29 7.41
CA SER A 98 7.67 -4.74 6.22
C SER A 98 6.88 -5.70 5.36
N ALA A 99 7.17 -5.67 4.07
CA ALA A 99 6.66 -6.62 3.07
C ALA A 99 7.84 -7.09 2.20
N GLU A 100 7.96 -8.40 2.04
CA GLU A 100 8.96 -9.04 1.18
C GLU A 100 8.24 -9.95 0.18
N LEU A 101 8.50 -9.70 -1.10
CA LEU A 101 7.87 -10.37 -2.23
C LEU A 101 8.93 -11.04 -3.08
N LEU A 102 8.67 -12.28 -3.52
CA LEU A 102 9.55 -13.02 -4.41
C LEU A 102 8.80 -13.52 -5.65
N ASN A 103 9.49 -13.51 -6.78
CA ASN A 103 9.03 -14.02 -8.08
C ASN A 103 7.68 -13.43 -8.48
N LEU A 104 7.69 -12.11 -8.68
CA LEU A 104 6.56 -11.38 -9.24
C LEU A 104 6.61 -11.43 -10.76
N ALA A 105 5.47 -11.66 -11.39
CA ALA A 105 5.25 -11.48 -12.82
C ALA A 105 3.94 -10.74 -13.09
N LEU A 106 4.00 -9.70 -13.94
CA LEU A 106 2.86 -8.95 -14.43
C LEU A 106 2.46 -9.43 -15.81
N ALA A 107 1.17 -9.65 -16.01
CA ALA A 107 0.57 -10.20 -17.22
C ALA A 107 1.35 -11.42 -17.75
N PRO A 108 1.48 -12.51 -16.97
CA PRO A 108 2.34 -13.67 -17.28
C PRO A 108 1.92 -14.48 -18.52
N GLY A 109 0.86 -14.08 -19.23
CA GLY A 109 0.39 -14.74 -20.46
C GLY A 109 0.01 -13.78 -21.60
N ALA A 110 0.34 -12.49 -21.51
CA ALA A 110 -0.01 -11.42 -22.46
C ALA A 110 -1.51 -11.18 -22.77
N GLU A 111 -2.41 -12.08 -22.40
CA GLU A 111 -3.86 -11.85 -22.49
C GLU A 111 -4.35 -11.08 -21.27
N LEU A 112 -4.75 -9.84 -21.52
CA LEU A 112 -5.43 -9.03 -20.51
C LEU A 112 -6.86 -9.56 -20.30
N PRO A 113 -7.39 -9.55 -19.07
CA PRO A 113 -8.79 -9.85 -18.80
C PRO A 113 -9.72 -8.97 -19.63
N ASP A 114 -10.87 -9.51 -20.03
CA ASP A 114 -11.90 -8.75 -20.78
C ASP A 114 -12.32 -7.45 -20.05
N GLN A 115 -12.24 -7.44 -18.72
CA GLN A 115 -12.50 -6.28 -17.89
C GLN A 115 -11.54 -5.10 -18.15
N LEU A 116 -10.35 -5.38 -18.69
CA LEU A 116 -9.35 -4.39 -19.10
C LEU A 116 -9.33 -4.17 -20.61
N SER A 117 -10.45 -4.44 -21.29
CA SER A 117 -10.59 -4.22 -22.73
C SER A 117 -10.28 -2.78 -23.20
N ALA A 118 -10.32 -1.79 -22.30
CA ALA A 118 -9.86 -0.43 -22.58
C ALA A 118 -8.36 -0.36 -22.95
N LEU A 119 -7.55 -1.29 -22.45
CA LEU A 119 -6.12 -1.42 -22.77
C LEU A 119 -5.87 -2.12 -24.11
N ASN A 120 -6.87 -2.82 -24.66
CA ASN A 120 -6.71 -3.61 -25.88
C ASN A 120 -6.34 -2.74 -27.07
N GLU A 121 -6.95 -1.56 -27.23
CA GLU A 121 -6.68 -0.67 -28.37
C GLU A 121 -5.24 -0.13 -28.35
N PRO A 122 -4.74 0.50 -27.26
CA PRO A 122 -3.35 0.93 -27.22
C PRO A 122 -2.35 -0.24 -27.27
N LEU A 123 -2.68 -1.41 -26.73
CA LEU A 123 -1.82 -2.60 -26.84
C LEU A 123 -1.77 -3.12 -28.28
N GLN A 124 -2.91 -3.16 -28.97
CA GLN A 124 -2.97 -3.52 -30.39
C GLN A 124 -2.22 -2.52 -31.27
N GLN A 125 -2.29 -1.22 -30.97
CA GLN A 125 -1.50 -0.20 -31.67
C GLN A 125 0.00 -0.47 -31.52
N LEU A 126 0.49 -0.69 -30.29
CA LEU A 126 1.89 -1.05 -30.04
C LEU A 126 2.31 -2.32 -30.79
N MET A 127 1.52 -3.39 -30.69
CA MET A 127 1.80 -4.66 -31.37
C MET A 127 1.80 -4.52 -32.89
N SER A 128 0.89 -3.71 -33.45
CA SER A 128 0.81 -3.45 -34.89
C SER A 128 2.01 -2.66 -35.42
N GLY A 129 2.66 -1.85 -34.59
CA GLY A 129 3.91 -1.16 -34.92
C GLY A 129 5.13 -2.08 -34.79
N LEU A 130 5.17 -2.94 -33.76
CA LEU A 130 6.29 -3.84 -33.50
C LEU A 130 6.42 -4.99 -34.51
N GLN A 131 5.30 -5.55 -34.97
CA GLN A 131 5.35 -6.69 -35.90
C GLN A 131 6.12 -6.39 -37.22
N PRO A 132 5.78 -5.34 -38.00
CA PRO A 132 6.55 -5.02 -39.20
C PRO A 132 7.99 -4.56 -38.89
N ALA A 133 8.22 -3.98 -37.70
CA ALA A 133 9.56 -3.61 -37.25
C ALA A 133 10.45 -4.84 -37.03
N CYS A 134 9.89 -5.92 -36.49
CA CYS A 134 10.58 -7.19 -36.28
C CYS A 134 10.81 -8.00 -37.57
N GLU A 135 9.98 -7.81 -38.59
CA GLU A 135 10.12 -8.46 -39.90
C GLU A 135 11.09 -7.73 -40.84
N ALA A 136 11.58 -6.54 -40.46
CA ALA A 136 12.53 -5.78 -41.26
C ALA A 136 13.90 -6.46 -41.36
N GLU A 137 14.58 -6.26 -42.49
CA GLU A 137 15.94 -6.82 -42.74
C GLU A 137 16.97 -6.38 -41.68
N ASN A 138 16.74 -5.24 -41.04
CA ASN A 138 17.47 -4.78 -39.87
C ASN A 138 16.48 -4.24 -38.81
N PRO A 139 16.03 -5.07 -37.86
CA PRO A 139 14.96 -4.72 -36.93
C PRO A 139 15.38 -3.67 -35.89
N ALA A 140 16.69 -3.45 -35.69
CA ALA A 140 17.18 -2.62 -34.59
C ALA A 140 16.55 -1.22 -34.56
N LYS A 141 16.65 -0.48 -35.66
CA LYS A 141 16.11 0.88 -35.76
C LYS A 141 14.58 0.96 -35.70
N PRO A 142 13.82 0.23 -36.53
CA PRO A 142 12.37 0.35 -36.50
C PRO A 142 11.76 -0.13 -35.18
N VAL A 143 12.38 -1.09 -34.48
CA VAL A 143 11.94 -1.53 -33.16
C VAL A 143 12.22 -0.45 -32.11
N THR A 144 13.41 0.14 -32.09
CA THR A 144 13.71 1.23 -31.16
C THR A 144 12.83 2.45 -31.41
N ASP A 145 12.54 2.77 -32.67
CA ASP A 145 11.65 3.88 -33.03
C ASP A 145 10.22 3.60 -32.55
N ALA A 146 9.70 2.38 -32.73
CA ALA A 146 8.37 1.98 -32.26
C ALA A 146 8.26 1.95 -30.72
N LEU A 147 9.30 1.45 -30.03
CA LEU A 147 9.32 1.45 -28.57
C LEU A 147 9.47 2.85 -27.98
N GLY A 148 10.22 3.74 -28.64
CA GLY A 148 10.42 5.12 -28.19
C GLY A 148 9.16 5.98 -28.19
N GLU A 149 8.08 5.54 -28.83
CA GLU A 149 6.76 6.20 -28.73
C GLU A 149 6.04 5.89 -27.41
N VAL A 150 6.43 4.82 -26.70
CA VAL A 150 5.73 4.29 -25.52
C VAL A 150 6.62 4.22 -24.28
N LEU A 151 7.90 3.87 -24.46
CA LEU A 151 8.89 3.68 -23.41
C LEU A 151 9.92 4.82 -23.41
N PRO A 152 10.47 5.18 -22.24
CA PRO A 152 11.56 6.15 -22.15
C PRO A 152 12.80 5.69 -22.91
N SER A 153 13.55 6.63 -23.47
CA SER A 153 14.82 6.39 -24.17
C SER A 153 15.79 5.52 -23.36
N GLU A 154 15.89 5.77 -22.06
CA GLU A 154 16.79 5.08 -21.13
C GLU A 154 16.45 3.60 -20.99
N ILE A 155 15.17 3.24 -21.11
CA ILE A 155 14.71 1.85 -21.11
C ILE A 155 14.91 1.24 -22.49
N VAL A 156 14.56 1.96 -23.56
CA VAL A 156 14.70 1.49 -24.94
C VAL A 156 16.15 1.16 -25.28
N GLU A 157 17.13 1.95 -24.80
CA GLU A 157 18.56 1.72 -25.01
C GLU A 157 19.08 0.44 -24.32
N GLN A 158 18.38 -0.05 -23.29
CA GLN A 158 18.75 -1.28 -22.58
C GLN A 158 18.15 -2.53 -23.20
N LEU A 159 17.12 -2.39 -24.03
CA LEU A 159 16.46 -3.51 -24.69
C LEU A 159 17.19 -3.89 -25.98
N ASP A 160 17.50 -5.17 -26.13
CA ASP A 160 18.02 -5.74 -27.36
C ASP A 160 16.84 -5.97 -28.33
N PRO A 161 16.82 -5.30 -29.50
CA PRO A 161 15.72 -5.41 -30.45
C PRO A 161 15.57 -6.82 -31.02
N GLN A 162 16.67 -7.55 -31.22
CA GLN A 162 16.63 -8.90 -31.76
C GLN A 162 16.04 -9.89 -30.74
N GLN A 163 16.42 -9.76 -29.47
CA GLN A 163 15.84 -10.55 -28.38
C GLN A 163 14.36 -10.20 -28.17
N LEU A 164 13.98 -8.93 -28.26
CA LEU A 164 12.59 -8.51 -28.16
C LEU A 164 11.74 -9.17 -29.26
N CYS A 165 12.21 -9.12 -30.51
CA CYS A 165 11.52 -9.77 -31.62
C CYS A 165 11.47 -11.29 -31.47
N ALA A 166 12.50 -11.92 -30.92
CA ALA A 166 12.48 -13.34 -30.59
C ALA A 166 11.41 -13.65 -29.52
N SER A 167 11.36 -12.87 -28.44
CA SER A 167 10.39 -13.01 -27.34
C SER A 167 8.93 -12.79 -27.77
N ILE A 168 8.68 -11.93 -28.75
CA ILE A 168 7.33 -11.68 -29.30
C ILE A 168 6.89 -12.81 -30.24
N THR A 169 7.84 -13.48 -30.89
CA THR A 169 7.56 -14.54 -31.88
C THR A 169 7.55 -15.94 -31.29
N THR A 170 8.01 -16.11 -30.05
CA THR A 170 7.89 -17.37 -29.30
C THR A 170 6.45 -17.66 -28.89
N ALA A 171 6.07 -18.94 -28.85
CA ALA A 171 4.75 -19.38 -28.40
C ALA A 171 4.50 -19.14 -26.89
N GLU A 172 5.57 -18.90 -26.13
CA GLU A 172 5.52 -18.49 -24.73
C GLU A 172 5.71 -16.96 -24.70
N THR A 173 4.64 -16.24 -24.44
CA THR A 173 4.67 -14.79 -24.22
C THR A 173 5.29 -14.54 -22.85
N PRO A 174 6.46 -13.87 -22.76
CA PRO A 174 7.02 -13.54 -21.47
C PRO A 174 6.09 -12.58 -20.71
N ALA A 175 6.18 -12.60 -19.39
CA ALA A 175 5.56 -11.57 -18.56
C ALA A 175 6.02 -10.18 -19.03
N LEU A 176 5.10 -9.21 -19.00
CA LEU A 176 5.40 -7.83 -19.38
C LEU A 176 6.51 -7.27 -18.49
N VAL A 177 6.40 -7.53 -17.20
CA VAL A 177 7.39 -7.20 -16.18
C VAL A 177 7.56 -8.42 -15.27
N SER A 178 8.79 -8.77 -14.96
CA SER A 178 9.13 -9.74 -13.94
C SER A 178 10.12 -9.15 -12.96
N ILE A 179 9.96 -9.48 -11.68
CA ILE A 179 10.77 -8.94 -10.59
C ILE A 179 11.03 -10.07 -9.62
N GLU A 180 12.31 -10.35 -9.35
CA GLU A 180 12.67 -11.46 -8.48
C GLU A 180 12.46 -11.12 -7.00
N LEU A 181 12.77 -9.89 -6.60
CA LEU A 181 12.65 -9.45 -5.22
C LEU A 181 12.12 -8.03 -5.13
N VAL A 182 11.14 -7.84 -4.26
CA VAL A 182 10.73 -6.52 -3.76
C VAL A 182 10.72 -6.58 -2.23
N LYS A 183 11.51 -5.73 -1.58
CA LYS A 183 11.45 -5.52 -0.14
C LYS A 183 11.03 -4.10 0.15
N VAL A 184 10.09 -3.98 1.07
CA VAL A 184 9.56 -2.72 1.57
C VAL A 184 9.66 -2.78 3.08
N ALA A 185 10.23 -1.75 3.69
CA ALA A 185 10.27 -1.62 5.12
C ALA A 185 10.07 -0.16 5.51
N CYS A 186 9.46 0.04 6.66
CA CYS A 186 9.46 1.32 7.34
C CYS A 186 9.82 1.14 8.81
N ASP A 187 10.32 2.22 9.39
CA ASP A 187 10.56 2.37 10.83
C ASP A 187 10.22 3.81 11.22
N GLU A 188 9.20 3.96 12.07
CA GLU A 188 8.57 5.22 12.51
C GLU A 188 8.19 6.16 11.36
N LYS A 189 9.15 6.94 10.85
CA LYS A 189 8.97 7.98 9.82
C LYS A 189 9.92 7.82 8.62
N SER A 190 10.65 6.72 8.57
CA SER A 190 11.61 6.43 7.51
C SER A 190 11.21 5.17 6.77
N GLY A 191 11.50 5.14 5.47
CA GLY A 191 11.14 4.07 4.57
C GLY A 191 12.30 3.66 3.69
N SER A 192 12.33 2.38 3.33
CA SER A 192 13.27 1.83 2.36
C SER A 192 12.59 0.85 1.43
N VAL A 193 12.97 0.89 0.17
CA VAL A 193 12.56 -0.07 -0.84
C VAL A 193 13.80 -0.63 -1.52
N GLU A 194 13.84 -1.95 -1.69
CA GLU A 194 14.86 -2.66 -2.45
C GLU A 194 14.16 -3.47 -3.53
N ILE A 195 14.61 -3.33 -4.77
CA ILE A 195 14.10 -4.08 -5.92
C ILE A 195 15.28 -4.73 -6.60
N ALA A 196 15.20 -6.04 -6.85
CA ALA A 196 16.25 -6.77 -7.55
C ALA A 196 15.71 -7.50 -8.78
N ASN A 197 16.57 -7.58 -9.80
CA ASN A 197 16.37 -8.35 -11.02
C ASN A 197 15.02 -8.06 -11.71
N VAL A 198 14.81 -6.78 -12.06
CA VAL A 198 13.70 -6.41 -12.93
C VAL A 198 14.04 -6.81 -14.36
N ALA A 199 13.09 -7.46 -15.03
CA ALA A 199 13.15 -7.73 -16.44
C ALA A 199 11.84 -7.30 -17.12
N LEU A 200 11.99 -6.65 -18.27
CA LEU A 200 10.89 -6.28 -19.15
C LEU A 200 10.89 -7.21 -20.36
N LEU A 201 9.76 -7.88 -20.62
CA LEU A 201 9.63 -8.81 -21.74
C LEU A 201 10.76 -9.87 -21.80
N GLY A 202 11.18 -10.33 -20.61
CA GLY A 202 12.26 -11.31 -20.44
C GLY A 202 13.69 -10.75 -20.49
N GLN A 203 13.87 -9.44 -20.71
CA GLN A 203 15.19 -8.79 -20.75
C GLN A 203 15.45 -8.00 -19.48
N GLN A 204 16.59 -8.24 -18.84
CA GLN A 204 16.96 -7.57 -17.60
C GLN A 204 17.20 -6.07 -17.85
N VAL A 205 16.63 -5.23 -17.00
CA VAL A 205 16.80 -3.77 -17.05
C VAL A 205 17.38 -3.26 -15.74
N ALA A 206 18.27 -2.27 -15.83
CA ALA A 206 18.80 -1.56 -14.68
C ALA A 206 17.76 -0.55 -14.17
N ILE A 207 17.57 -0.56 -12.86
CA ILE A 207 16.68 0.37 -12.16
C ILE A 207 17.50 1.57 -11.67
N PRO A 208 17.02 2.81 -11.84
CA PRO A 208 17.65 3.97 -11.21
C PRO A 208 17.67 3.84 -9.68
N PRO A 209 18.52 4.61 -8.97
CA PRO A 209 18.44 4.74 -7.53
C PRO A 209 17.02 5.11 -7.07
N LEU A 210 16.48 4.40 -6.08
CA LEU A 210 15.11 4.56 -5.62
C LEU A 210 14.99 5.72 -4.62
N GLU A 211 14.77 6.93 -5.13
CA GLU A 211 14.29 8.07 -4.34
C GLU A 211 12.76 7.97 -4.12
N ASN A 212 12.18 8.89 -3.35
CA ASN A 212 10.74 8.91 -3.15
C ASN A 212 10.00 9.15 -4.48
N GLU A 213 8.99 8.33 -4.77
CA GLU A 213 8.19 8.37 -6.00
C GLU A 213 9.03 8.23 -7.28
N THR A 214 9.95 7.27 -7.30
CA THR A 214 10.83 7.04 -8.46
C THR A 214 10.03 6.42 -9.61
N PRO A 215 9.91 7.07 -10.79
CA PRO A 215 9.28 6.45 -11.94
C PRO A 215 10.23 5.40 -12.53
N ILE A 216 9.83 4.13 -12.48
CA ILE A 216 10.51 3.03 -13.19
C ILE A 216 10.08 3.04 -14.65
N LEU A 217 8.77 3.19 -14.86
CA LEU A 217 8.18 3.41 -16.16
C LEU A 217 7.24 4.61 -16.03
N PRO A 218 7.62 5.80 -16.54
CA PRO A 218 6.86 7.01 -16.37
C PRO A 218 5.53 6.96 -17.14
N GLU A 219 4.71 7.97 -16.91
CA GLU A 219 3.35 8.07 -17.44
C GLU A 219 3.28 7.77 -18.94
N ASN A 220 2.54 6.71 -19.26
CA ASN A 220 2.16 6.37 -20.63
C ASN A 220 0.75 5.76 -20.64
N PRO A 221 0.07 5.71 -21.80
CA PRO A 221 -1.31 5.25 -21.88
C PRO A 221 -1.55 3.79 -21.51
N LEU A 222 -0.49 2.97 -21.40
CA LEU A 222 -0.58 1.54 -21.14
C LEU A 222 -0.33 1.20 -19.69
N VAL A 223 0.87 1.52 -19.19
CA VAL A 223 1.34 1.07 -17.89
C VAL A 223 2.33 2.06 -17.28
N THR A 224 1.99 2.64 -16.14
CA THR A 224 2.90 3.46 -15.34
C THR A 224 3.36 2.64 -14.16
N ILE A 225 4.68 2.64 -13.88
CA ILE A 225 5.26 1.92 -12.74
C ILE A 225 6.06 2.91 -11.91
N THR A 226 5.61 3.11 -10.68
CA THR A 226 6.23 4.00 -9.70
C THR A 226 6.76 3.15 -8.54
N ALA A 227 8.03 3.32 -8.20
CA ALA A 227 8.64 2.68 -7.05
C ALA A 227 8.75 3.64 -5.87
N ASN A 228 8.77 3.08 -4.67
CA ASN A 228 9.12 3.79 -3.44
C ASN A 228 8.26 5.03 -3.16
N LYS A 229 6.93 4.86 -3.18
CA LYS A 229 6.00 5.93 -2.83
C LYS A 229 5.85 6.02 -1.31
N GLN A 230 6.34 7.11 -0.74
CA GLN A 230 6.36 7.34 0.71
C GLN A 230 5.38 8.45 1.09
N THR A 231 4.48 8.16 2.04
CA THR A 231 3.40 9.07 2.44
C THR A 231 3.37 9.23 3.96
N SER A 232 3.34 10.47 4.44
CA SER A 232 3.02 10.78 5.84
C SER A 232 1.51 10.98 6.00
N ASN A 233 0.88 10.18 6.85
CA ASN A 233 -0.57 10.18 7.03
C ASN A 233 -0.99 11.24 8.07
N LYS A 234 -2.28 11.58 8.07
CA LYS A 234 -2.85 12.61 8.97
C LYS A 234 -2.89 12.17 10.43
N ASP A 235 -2.91 10.87 10.69
CA ASP A 235 -2.83 10.26 12.01
C ASP A 235 -1.38 10.16 12.52
N GLY A 236 -0.39 10.64 11.75
CA GLY A 236 1.02 10.60 12.10
C GLY A 236 1.75 9.32 11.67
N SER A 237 1.03 8.30 11.18
CA SER A 237 1.64 7.09 10.64
C SER A 237 2.37 7.38 9.33
N PHE A 238 3.24 6.45 8.93
CA PHE A 238 4.05 6.58 7.73
C PHE A 238 3.91 5.36 6.84
N THR A 239 3.50 5.54 5.59
CA THR A 239 3.30 4.45 4.64
C THR A 239 4.37 4.48 3.55
N VAL A 240 4.93 3.30 3.25
CA VAL A 240 5.82 3.06 2.12
C VAL A 240 5.18 2.02 1.23
N VAL A 241 5.07 2.34 -0.06
CA VAL A 241 4.68 1.42 -1.11
C VAL A 241 5.89 1.09 -1.96
N GLY A 242 6.16 -0.21 -2.13
CA GLY A 242 7.27 -0.73 -2.91
C GLY A 242 7.13 -0.41 -4.38
N LEU A 243 6.04 -0.89 -4.98
CA LEU A 243 5.68 -0.65 -6.37
C LEU A 243 4.18 -0.37 -6.49
N GLU A 244 3.87 0.67 -7.26
CA GLU A 244 2.53 0.99 -7.73
C GLU A 244 2.54 0.86 -9.25
N ILE A 245 1.68 -0.01 -9.78
CA ILE A 245 1.50 -0.22 -11.21
C ILE A 245 0.10 0.28 -11.57
N ASP A 246 0.07 1.35 -12.34
CA ASP A 246 -1.15 1.90 -12.89
C ASP A 246 -1.28 1.41 -14.34
N LEU A 247 -2.37 0.71 -14.63
CA LEU A 247 -2.73 0.28 -15.98
C LEU A 247 -3.82 1.20 -16.52
N GLY A 248 -3.58 1.80 -17.69
CA GLY A 248 -4.58 2.57 -18.41
C GLY A 248 -4.99 3.87 -17.73
N GLY A 249 -4.07 4.55 -17.05
CA GLY A 249 -4.29 5.88 -16.46
C GLY A 249 -5.28 5.85 -15.29
N GLY A 250 -5.16 4.84 -14.43
CA GLY A 250 -5.95 4.62 -13.23
C GLY A 250 -7.11 3.68 -13.43
N THR A 251 -7.18 2.98 -14.57
CA THR A 251 -8.23 1.98 -14.81
C THR A 251 -8.08 0.82 -13.83
N GLU A 252 -6.85 0.35 -13.64
CA GLU A 252 -6.51 -0.67 -12.65
C GLU A 252 -5.20 -0.25 -11.97
N VAL A 253 -5.19 -0.22 -10.64
CA VAL A 253 -4.02 0.15 -9.85
C VAL A 253 -3.63 -1.02 -8.97
N ILE A 254 -2.46 -1.59 -9.23
CA ILE A 254 -1.92 -2.73 -8.48
C ILE A 254 -0.83 -2.20 -7.56
N THR A 255 -0.97 -2.46 -6.27
CA THR A 255 0.01 -2.12 -5.24
C THR A 255 0.74 -3.38 -4.78
N LEU A 256 2.06 -3.33 -4.79
CA LEU A 256 2.93 -4.45 -4.43
C LEU A 256 3.89 -4.02 -3.32
N GLY A 257 3.68 -4.65 -2.17
CA GLY A 257 4.41 -4.40 -0.94
C GLY A 257 4.00 -3.06 -0.36
N SER A 258 3.22 -3.08 0.70
CA SER A 258 2.91 -1.88 1.47
C SER A 258 3.26 -2.12 2.93
N ALA A 259 3.92 -1.14 3.53
CA ALA A 259 4.27 -1.12 4.95
C ALA A 259 3.86 0.23 5.53
N THR A 260 2.97 0.19 6.52
CA THR A 260 2.54 1.36 7.29
C THR A 260 3.06 1.24 8.71
N CYS A 261 3.86 2.21 9.12
CA CYS A 261 4.45 2.30 10.44
C CYS A 261 3.60 3.17 11.34
N GLY A 262 3.04 2.54 12.36
CA GLY A 262 2.37 3.18 13.46
C GLY A 262 3.36 3.68 14.51
N PHE A 263 2.81 4.06 15.66
CA PHE A 263 3.58 4.53 16.80
C PHE A 263 2.73 4.50 18.07
N ALA A 264 3.40 4.51 19.23
CA ALA A 264 2.76 4.61 20.53
C ALA A 264 2.80 6.05 21.05
N GLU A 265 1.64 6.65 21.29
CA GLU A 265 1.53 7.93 21.98
C GLU A 265 1.30 7.71 23.47
N THR A 266 2.22 8.21 24.30
CA THR A 266 1.98 8.26 25.75
C THR A 266 1.25 9.54 26.11
N THR A 267 0.01 9.42 26.59
CA THR A 267 -0.74 10.54 27.15
C THR A 267 -0.72 10.47 28.67
N THR A 268 -0.27 11.55 29.31
CA THR A 268 -0.40 11.69 30.77
C THR A 268 -1.84 12.04 31.11
N LEU A 269 -2.54 11.14 31.79
CA LEU A 269 -3.89 11.43 32.26
C LEU A 269 -3.83 12.48 33.38
N PRO A 270 -4.78 13.42 33.42
CA PRO A 270 -4.89 14.35 34.54
C PRO A 270 -5.13 13.55 35.84
N PRO A 271 -4.61 14.04 36.99
CA PRO A 271 -4.84 13.37 38.26
C PRO A 271 -6.35 13.28 38.53
N PRO A 272 -6.83 12.18 39.12
CA PRO A 272 -8.24 12.04 39.44
C PRO A 272 -8.68 13.18 40.36
N PRO A 273 -9.95 13.64 40.25
CA PRO A 273 -10.45 14.71 41.09
C PRO A 273 -10.30 14.33 42.58
N PRO A 274 -10.02 15.31 43.47
CA PRO A 274 -9.91 15.03 44.88
C PRO A 274 -11.22 14.42 45.40
N PRO A 275 -11.15 13.46 46.34
CA PRO A 275 -12.36 12.85 46.89
C PRO A 275 -13.27 13.92 47.50
N PRO A 276 -14.60 13.76 47.41
CA PRO A 276 -15.53 14.72 47.98
C PRO A 276 -15.26 14.87 49.48
N THR A 277 -15.16 16.12 49.94
CA THR A 277 -15.03 16.40 51.37
C THR A 277 -16.25 15.82 52.08
N PRO A 278 -16.07 14.94 53.09
CA PRO A 278 -17.20 14.41 53.84
C PRO A 278 -18.02 15.55 54.43
N VAL A 279 -19.30 15.64 54.04
CA VAL A 279 -20.22 16.58 54.67
C VAL A 279 -20.64 15.96 55.99
N THR A 280 -20.14 16.49 57.11
CA THR A 280 -20.66 16.13 58.43
C THR A 280 -22.08 16.68 58.57
N THR A 281 -23.08 15.83 58.34
CA THR A 281 -24.46 16.15 58.72
C THR A 281 -24.57 16.01 60.24
N GLY A 282 -24.44 17.13 60.95
CA GLY A 282 -24.64 17.22 62.39
C GLY A 282 -26.11 17.12 62.82
N LEU A 283 -26.87 16.17 62.26
CA LEU A 283 -28.23 15.90 62.71
C LEU A 283 -28.17 14.94 63.91
N PRO A 284 -28.58 15.36 65.11
CA PRO A 284 -28.72 14.44 66.23
C PRO A 284 -29.89 13.49 65.93
N VAL A 285 -29.59 12.20 65.81
CA VAL A 285 -30.60 11.15 65.94
C VAL A 285 -30.96 11.02 67.41
N THR A 286 -32.10 11.58 67.81
CA THR A 286 -32.72 11.27 69.10
C THR A 286 -33.34 9.87 69.01
N GLY A 287 -32.91 8.98 69.91
CA GLY A 287 -33.49 7.65 70.10
C GLY A 287 -34.83 7.65 70.81
#